data_AF-H3C8N9-F1
#
_entry.id   AF-H3C8N9-F1
#
_cell.length_a   1.000
_cell.length_b   1.000
_cell.length_c   1.000
_cell.angle_alpha   90.00
_cell.angle_beta   90.00
_cell.angle_gamma   90.00
#
_symmetry.space_group_name_H-M   'P 1'
#
loop_
_entity.id
_entity.type
_entity.pdbx_description
1 polymer ?
#
loop_
_entity_poly.entity_id
_entity_poly.type
_entity_poly.pdbx_seq_one_letter_code
_entity_poly.pdbx_strand_id
1 'polypeptide(L)'
;CVVNPHRSVLGTGNYDVNVIMAALQSRDLAAVWWDKRRTVHSLCVSKVQGFILNVPSKVSLGIVSLPLRRRHWLAVRQVHGQYYNLDSKLKSPVCIGGEPELRSFLGEQLSQDVAEMLLVVRREVEEDGSWLNSDEARK
;
A
#
# COMPACT_ATOMS: atom_id res chain seq x y z
N CYS A 1 7.01 33.88 5.24
CA CYS A 1 7.41 32.51 4.85
C CYS A 1 6.52 31.52 5.57
N VAL A 2 5.48 31.00 4.91
CA VAL A 2 4.51 30.10 5.56
C VAL A 2 5.12 28.70 5.61
N VAL A 3 5.41 28.23 6.82
CA VAL A 3 5.86 26.86 7.06
C VAL A 3 4.66 25.94 6.83
N ASN A 4 4.72 25.13 5.77
CA ASN A 4 3.67 24.15 5.48
C ASN A 4 3.77 23.00 6.50
N PRO A 5 2.79 22.81 7.40
CA PRO A 5 2.84 21.78 8.44
C PRO A 5 2.88 20.35 7.87
N HIS A 6 2.50 20.18 6.61
CA HIS A 6 2.50 18.91 5.89
C HIS A 6 3.80 18.64 5.12
N ARG A 7 4.84 19.46 5.33
CA ARG A 7 6.14 19.30 4.68
C ARG A 7 7.20 19.09 5.75
N SER A 8 7.87 17.94 5.72
CA SER A 8 9.05 17.72 6.58
C SER A 8 10.08 18.82 6.31
N VAL A 9 10.59 19.44 7.38
CA VAL A 9 11.51 20.60 7.39
C VAL A 9 12.83 20.32 6.65
N LEU A 10 13.10 19.07 6.28
CA LEU A 10 14.29 18.59 5.58
C LEU A 10 14.03 18.09 4.15
N GLY A 11 12.85 18.32 3.57
CA GLY A 11 12.57 17.94 2.17
C GLY A 11 12.53 16.43 1.88
N THR A 12 12.60 15.59 2.90
CA THR A 12 12.38 14.13 2.78
C THR A 12 10.89 13.88 2.66
N GLY A 13 10.43 13.30 1.56
CA GLY A 13 9.02 13.09 1.18
C GLY A 13 8.20 12.16 2.10
N ASN A 14 8.15 12.44 3.39
CA ASN A 14 7.16 11.88 4.32
C ASN A 14 5.84 12.62 4.11
N TYR A 15 5.18 12.33 3.00
CA TYR A 15 3.82 12.81 2.78
C TYR A 15 2.88 12.02 3.70
N ASP A 16 1.99 12.76 4.34
CA ASP A 16 0.90 12.18 5.12
C ASP A 16 -0.05 11.39 4.19
N VAL A 17 -0.69 10.34 4.72
CA VAL A 17 -1.64 9.52 3.96
C VAL A 17 -2.77 10.33 3.33
N ASN A 18 -3.14 11.47 3.93
CA ASN A 18 -4.14 12.38 3.39
C ASN A 18 -3.76 12.93 2.01
N VAL A 19 -2.46 13.09 1.72
CA VAL A 19 -1.99 13.53 0.40
C VAL A 19 -2.25 12.45 -0.64
N ILE A 20 -2.03 11.18 -0.27
CA ILE A 20 -2.33 10.03 -1.14
C ILE A 20 -3.84 9.95 -1.40
N MET A 21 -4.65 10.07 -0.35
CA MET A 21 -6.11 10.05 -0.45
C MET A 21 -6.63 11.17 -1.37
N ALA A 22 -6.18 12.41 -1.16
CA ALA A 22 -6.58 13.55 -2.00
C ALA A 22 -6.14 13.38 -3.47
N ALA A 23 -4.94 12.85 -3.70
CA ALA A 23 -4.44 12.59 -5.05
C ALA A 23 -5.28 11.50 -5.76
N LEU A 24 -5.66 10.44 -5.06
CA LEU A 24 -6.54 9.40 -5.60
C LEU A 24 -7.94 9.95 -5.90
N GLN A 25 -8.52 10.73 -4.98
CA GLN A 25 -9.83 11.36 -5.17
C GLN A 25 -9.87 12.27 -6.40
N SER A 26 -8.80 13.03 -6.67
CA SER A 26 -8.71 13.87 -7.88
C SER A 26 -8.77 13.07 -9.20
N ARG A 27 -8.61 11.75 -9.13
CA ARG A 27 -8.64 10.82 -10.27
C ARG A 27 -9.81 9.84 -10.22
N ASP A 28 -10.85 10.16 -9.42
CA ASP A 28 -12.04 9.32 -9.21
C ASP A 28 -11.72 7.93 -8.60
N LEU A 29 -10.64 7.90 -7.79
CA LEU A 29 -10.20 6.73 -7.05
C LEU A 29 -10.37 6.96 -5.55
N ALA A 30 -10.41 5.87 -4.81
CA ALA A 30 -10.46 5.86 -3.36
C ALA A 30 -9.34 5.00 -2.77
N ALA A 31 -8.96 5.32 -1.53
CA ALA A 31 -8.03 4.53 -0.73
C ALA A 31 -8.77 3.95 0.48
N VAL A 32 -9.03 2.65 0.42
CA VAL A 32 -9.67 1.91 1.51
C VAL A 32 -8.59 1.35 2.43
N TRP A 33 -8.70 1.62 3.72
CA TRP A 33 -7.81 1.02 4.72
C TRP A 33 -8.11 -0.46 4.90
N TRP A 34 -7.11 -1.31 4.74
CA TRP A 34 -7.25 -2.74 5.02
C TRP A 34 -7.22 -3.02 6.51
N ASP A 35 -8.21 -3.76 7.01
CA ASP A 35 -8.20 -4.28 8.37
C ASP A 35 -7.31 -5.53 8.46
N LYS A 36 -6.15 -5.39 9.11
CA LYS A 36 -5.18 -6.48 9.32
C LYS A 36 -5.76 -7.72 10.02
N ARG A 37 -6.87 -7.57 10.75
CA ARG A 37 -7.54 -8.68 11.45
C ARG A 37 -8.24 -9.62 10.46
N ARG A 38 -8.45 -9.18 9.22
CA ARG A 38 -9.05 -9.97 8.15
C ARG A 38 -7.99 -10.76 7.40
N THR A 39 -8.36 -11.94 6.92
CA THR A 39 -7.51 -12.72 6.04
C THR A 39 -7.42 -12.08 4.66
N VAL A 40 -6.23 -12.05 4.07
CA VAL A 40 -6.02 -11.56 2.69
C VAL A 40 -6.85 -12.36 1.68
N HIS A 41 -7.28 -13.59 2.02
CA HIS A 41 -8.21 -14.38 1.18
C HIS A 41 -9.60 -13.76 1.02
N SER A 42 -10.05 -12.95 1.99
CA SER A 42 -11.33 -12.23 1.92
C SER A 42 -11.31 -11.08 0.91
N LEU A 43 -10.13 -10.70 0.41
CA LEU A 43 -9.98 -9.64 -0.57
C LEU A 43 -10.47 -10.08 -1.97
N CYS A 44 -11.34 -9.26 -2.56
CA CYS A 44 -11.75 -9.35 -3.95
C CYS A 44 -10.73 -8.62 -4.85
N VAL A 45 -9.63 -9.31 -5.16
CA VAL A 45 -8.47 -8.74 -5.87
C VAL A 45 -8.86 -8.13 -7.22
N SER A 46 -9.81 -8.72 -7.95
CA SER A 46 -10.28 -8.24 -9.25
C SER A 46 -10.93 -6.85 -9.23
N LYS A 47 -11.41 -6.41 -8.06
CA LYS A 47 -12.00 -5.08 -7.86
C LYS A 47 -10.97 -4.04 -7.42
N VAL A 48 -9.76 -4.47 -7.07
CA VAL A 48 -8.68 -3.61 -6.59
C VAL A 48 -7.77 -3.22 -7.75
N GLN A 49 -7.55 -1.92 -7.90
CA GLN A 49 -6.65 -1.41 -8.92
C GLN A 49 -5.20 -1.54 -8.49
N GLY A 50 -4.89 -1.38 -7.22
CA GLY A 50 -3.53 -1.56 -6.73
C GLY A 50 -3.47 -1.46 -5.22
N PHE A 51 -2.28 -1.64 -4.69
CA PHE A 51 -2.04 -1.63 -3.26
C PHE A 51 -0.96 -0.60 -2.95
N ILE A 52 -1.15 0.12 -1.85
CA ILE A 52 -0.13 1.00 -1.29
C ILE A 52 0.15 0.48 0.12
N LEU A 53 1.39 0.08 0.37
CA LEU A 53 1.81 -0.47 1.65
C LEU A 53 2.71 0.54 2.36
N ASN A 54 2.48 0.68 3.67
CA ASN A 54 3.32 1.45 4.58
C ASN A 54 4.12 0.50 5.45
N VAL A 55 5.30 0.10 5.02
CA VAL A 55 6.08 -0.95 5.70
C VAL A 55 7.25 -0.34 6.49
N PRO A 56 7.68 -0.96 7.59
CA PRO A 56 8.90 -0.54 8.27
C PRO A 56 10.10 -0.82 7.36
N SER A 57 10.99 0.15 7.27
CA SER A 57 12.16 0.09 6.41
C SER A 57 13.42 0.53 7.15
N LYS A 58 14.50 -0.22 6.95
CA LYS A 58 15.81 0.11 7.53
C LYS A 58 16.38 1.32 6.81
N VAL A 59 17.01 2.21 7.58
CA VAL A 59 17.75 3.34 7.04
C VAL A 59 19.21 2.90 6.86
N SER A 60 19.73 3.01 5.63
CA SER A 60 21.16 2.83 5.36
C SER A 60 21.85 4.19 5.24
N LEU A 61 23.03 4.31 5.84
CA LEU A 61 23.95 5.43 5.70
C LEU A 61 25.26 4.85 5.14
N GLY A 62 25.36 4.82 3.81
CA GLY A 62 26.39 4.07 3.11
C GLY A 62 26.28 2.57 3.37
N ILE A 63 27.34 1.97 3.93
CA ILE A 63 27.44 0.52 4.23
C ILE A 63 26.79 0.19 5.58
N VAL A 64 26.52 1.19 6.44
CA VAL A 64 26.00 0.96 7.80
C VAL A 64 24.48 1.05 7.80
N SER A 65 23.80 -0.01 8.25
CA SER A 65 22.36 0.05 8.55
C SER A 65 22.15 0.60 9.96
N LEU A 66 21.46 1.73 10.08
CA LEU A 66 21.10 2.28 11.39
C LEU A 66 20.01 1.44 12.04
N PRO A 67 19.98 1.34 13.38
CA PRO A 67 18.92 0.65 14.12
C PRO A 67 17.56 1.37 14.06
N LEU A 68 17.49 2.52 13.39
CA LEU A 68 16.26 3.29 13.21
C LEU A 68 15.42 2.72 12.06
N ARG A 69 14.20 2.27 12.38
CA ARG A 69 13.19 1.89 11.39
C ARG A 69 12.36 3.13 11.04
N ARG A 70 12.26 3.44 9.75
CA ARG A 70 11.35 4.47 9.24
C ARG A 70 10.23 3.82 8.45
N ARG A 71 9.08 4.48 8.41
CA ARG A 71 7.98 4.09 7.53
C ARG A 71 8.37 4.35 6.07
N HIS A 72 7.95 3.46 5.18
CA HIS A 72 8.25 3.52 3.76
C HIS A 72 7.03 3.10 2.95
N TRP A 73 6.68 3.95 1.99
CA TRP A 73 5.58 3.68 1.07
C TRP A 73 6.09 2.91 -0.14
N LEU A 74 5.47 1.78 -0.43
CA LEU A 74 5.66 1.04 -1.67
C LEU A 74 4.31 0.76 -2.34
N ALA A 75 4.33 0.65 -3.66
CA ALA A 75 3.14 0.35 -4.44
C ALA A 75 3.24 -1.05 -5.05
N VAL A 76 2.10 -1.73 -5.16
CA VAL A 76 1.96 -2.98 -5.91
C VAL A 76 0.84 -2.81 -6.92
N ARG A 77 1.10 -3.20 -8.17
CA ARG A 77 0.14 -3.06 -9.27
C ARG A 77 0.22 -4.23 -10.23
N GLN A 78 -0.95 -4.61 -10.77
CA GLN A 78 -1.05 -5.55 -11.87
C GLN A 78 -0.74 -4.88 -13.21
N VAL A 79 0.11 -5.53 -14.00
CA VAL A 79 0.46 -5.15 -15.37
C VAL A 79 0.51 -6.43 -16.21
N HIS A 80 -0.32 -6.50 -17.26
CA HIS A 80 -0.43 -7.68 -18.13
C HIS A 80 -0.64 -9.02 -17.38
N GLY A 81 -1.53 -9.02 -16.38
CA GLY A 81 -1.86 -10.21 -15.61
C GLY A 81 -0.95 -10.50 -14.42
N GLN A 82 0.26 -9.92 -14.38
CA GLN A 82 1.24 -10.14 -13.32
C GLN A 82 1.31 -8.94 -12.36
N TYR A 83 1.48 -9.21 -11.08
CA TYR A 83 1.70 -8.20 -10.05
C TYR A 83 3.18 -7.88 -9.92
N TYR A 84 3.47 -6.59 -9.73
CA TYR A 84 4.83 -6.09 -9.55
C TYR A 84 4.94 -5.29 -8.27
N ASN A 85 6.05 -5.51 -7.55
CA ASN A 85 6.53 -4.62 -6.51
C ASN A 85 7.20 -3.41 -7.17
N LEU A 86 6.64 -2.23 -6.94
CA LEU A 86 7.08 -0.94 -7.46
C LEU A 86 7.73 -0.08 -6.35
N ASP A 87 8.33 -0.73 -5.35
CA ASP A 87 9.12 -0.06 -4.33
C ASP A 87 10.23 0.79 -4.98
N SER A 88 10.24 2.09 -4.66
CA SER A 88 11.22 3.07 -5.16
C SER A 88 12.66 2.82 -4.70
N LYS A 89 12.88 1.93 -3.73
CA LYS A 89 14.22 1.48 -3.30
C LYS A 89 14.80 0.38 -4.19
N LEU A 90 13.98 -0.26 -5.02
CA LEU A 90 14.44 -1.27 -5.96
C LEU A 90 15.08 -0.61 -7.19
N LYS A 91 16.07 -1.28 -7.79
CA LYS A 91 16.69 -0.81 -9.05
C LYS A 91 15.71 -0.83 -10.23
N SER A 92 14.71 -1.71 -10.17
CA SER A 92 13.70 -1.92 -11.19
C SER A 92 12.47 -2.57 -10.56
N PRO A 93 11.28 -2.50 -11.20
CA PRO A 93 10.11 -3.28 -10.81
C PRO A 93 10.45 -4.77 -10.66
N VAL A 94 9.99 -5.38 -9.57
CA VAL A 94 10.20 -6.81 -9.31
C VAL A 94 8.87 -7.54 -9.49
N CYS A 95 8.86 -8.57 -10.34
CA CYS A 95 7.67 -9.41 -10.54
C CYS A 95 7.39 -10.20 -9.26
N ILE A 96 6.16 -10.12 -8.76
CA ILE A 96 5.64 -10.93 -7.65
C ILE A 96 5.05 -12.23 -8.20
N GLY A 97 4.28 -12.15 -9.29
CA GLY A 97 3.58 -13.29 -9.88
C GLY A 97 2.10 -13.02 -10.10
N GLY A 98 1.27 -14.07 -10.04
CA GLY A 98 -0.17 -13.99 -10.17
C GLY A 98 -0.86 -13.66 -8.84
N GLU A 99 -2.17 -13.93 -8.77
CA GLU A 99 -2.94 -13.70 -7.54
C GLU A 99 -2.49 -14.55 -6.33
N PRO A 100 -2.15 -15.85 -6.47
CA PRO A 100 -1.68 -16.64 -5.34
C PRO A 100 -0.39 -16.07 -4.72
N GLU A 101 0.58 -15.70 -5.56
CA GLU A 101 1.85 -15.12 -5.13
C GLU A 101 1.64 -13.74 -4.51
N LEU A 102 0.73 -12.94 -5.07
CA LEU A 102 0.32 -11.67 -4.48
C LEU A 102 -0.23 -11.86 -3.07
N ARG A 103 -1.13 -12.82 -2.85
CA ARG A 103 -1.72 -13.05 -1.52
C ARG A 103 -0.67 -13.47 -0.50
N SER A 104 0.28 -14.32 -0.88
CA SER A 104 1.44 -14.66 -0.03
C SER A 104 2.26 -13.42 0.30
N PHE A 105 2.63 -12.63 -0.72
CA PHE A 105 3.40 -11.40 -0.55
C PHE A 105 2.71 -10.40 0.40
N LEU A 106 1.41 -10.14 0.20
CA LEU A 106 0.65 -9.22 1.06
C LEU A 106 0.55 -9.75 2.49
N GLY A 107 0.32 -11.06 2.67
CA GLY A 107 0.30 -11.69 3.99
C GLY A 107 1.63 -11.53 4.73
N GLU A 108 2.75 -11.75 4.05
CA GLU A 108 4.09 -11.54 4.59
C GLU A 108 4.34 -10.07 4.97
N GLN A 109 3.96 -9.11 4.11
CA GLN A 109 4.11 -7.69 4.43
C GLN A 109 3.26 -7.27 5.64
N LEU A 110 2.00 -7.73 5.72
CA LEU A 110 1.08 -7.40 6.80
C LEU A 110 1.40 -8.07 8.13
N SER A 111 2.17 -9.17 8.12
CA SER A 111 2.65 -9.85 9.34
C SER A 111 3.59 -8.97 10.19
N GLN A 112 4.12 -7.89 9.62
CA GLN A 112 4.94 -6.93 10.33
C GLN A 112 4.04 -5.99 11.16
N ASP A 113 4.29 -5.89 12.47
CA ASP A 113 3.41 -5.21 13.45
C ASP A 113 2.91 -3.83 12.99
N VAL A 114 3.81 -3.03 12.41
CA VAL A 114 3.54 -1.63 12.05
C VAL A 114 3.19 -1.42 10.57
N ALA A 115 3.04 -2.49 9.78
CA ALA A 115 2.84 -2.38 8.33
C ALA A 115 1.39 -2.10 7.92
N GLU A 116 1.05 -0.95 7.35
CA GLU A 116 -0.34 -0.66 6.94
C GLU A 116 -0.55 -0.93 5.45
N MET A 117 -1.79 -1.17 5.02
CA MET A 117 -2.11 -1.34 3.60
C MET A 117 -3.37 -0.57 3.24
N LEU A 118 -3.28 0.12 2.10
CA LEU A 118 -4.40 0.77 1.44
C LEU A 118 -4.71 0.01 0.15
N LEU A 119 -5.99 -0.27 -0.06
CA LEU A 119 -6.51 -0.71 -1.34
C LEU A 119 -6.83 0.52 -2.17
N VAL A 120 -6.27 0.60 -3.37
CA VAL A 120 -6.67 1.60 -4.36
C VAL A 120 -7.79 1.02 -5.19
N VAL A 121 -8.97 1.59 -5.09
CA VAL A 121 -10.19 1.12 -5.75
C VAL A 121 -10.87 2.27 -6.49
N ARG A 122 -11.85 1.96 -7.35
CA ARG A 122 -12.77 3.00 -7.84
C ARG A 122 -13.69 3.43 -6.71
N ARG A 123 -14.21 4.66 -6.79
CA ARG A 123 -15.14 5.19 -5.80
C ARG A 123 -16.38 4.31 -5.60
N GLU A 124 -16.98 3.83 -6.69
CA GLU A 124 -18.11 2.87 -6.66
C GLU A 124 -17.81 1.60 -5.85
N VAL A 125 -16.57 1.08 -5.96
CA VAL A 125 -16.15 -0.12 -5.25
C VAL A 125 -15.99 0.13 -3.75
N GLU A 126 -15.50 1.31 -3.36
CA GLU A 126 -15.45 1.73 -1.96
C GLU A 126 -16.86 1.84 -1.37
N GLU A 127 -17.76 2.55 -2.06
CA GLU A 127 -19.14 2.79 -1.62
C GLU A 127 -19.93 1.49 -1.47
N ASP A 128 -19.79 0.55 -2.43
CA ASP A 128 -20.46 -0.75 -2.40
C ASP A 128 -19.79 -1.77 -1.45
N GLY A 129 -18.57 -1.50 -1.00
CA GLY A 129 -17.78 -2.46 -0.21
C GLY A 129 -17.35 -3.72 -0.99
N SER A 130 -17.47 -3.71 -2.31
CA SER A 130 -17.26 -4.90 -3.17
C SER A 130 -15.79 -5.33 -3.30
N TRP A 131 -14.86 -4.59 -2.70
CA TRP A 131 -13.47 -4.99 -2.50
C TRP A 131 -13.31 -6.13 -1.49
N LEU A 132 -14.34 -6.43 -0.70
CA LEU A 132 -14.41 -7.57 0.21
C LEU A 132 -15.35 -8.65 -0.35
N ASN A 133 -14.93 -9.91 -0.28
CA ASN A 133 -15.76 -11.05 -0.68
C ASN A 133 -16.94 -11.22 0.30
N SER A 134 -18.14 -11.41 -0.26
CA SER A 134 -19.43 -11.43 0.44
C SER A 134 -19.51 -12.46 1.59
N ASP A 135 -18.76 -13.55 1.51
CA ASP A 135 -18.78 -14.64 2.49
C ASP A 135 -18.14 -14.26 3.84
N GLU A 136 -17.29 -13.23 3.87
CA GLU A 136 -16.66 -12.71 5.10
C GLU A 136 -17.23 -11.37 5.57
N ALA A 137 -18.14 -10.76 4.82
CA ALA A 137 -18.85 -9.55 5.23
C ALA A 137 -19.96 -9.82 6.26
N ARG A 138 -20.37 -11.09 6.42
CA ARG A 138 -21.48 -11.54 7.30
C ARG A 138 -21.05 -12.29 8.57
N LYS A 139 -19.75 -12.40 8.84
CA LYS A 139 -19.21 -12.93 10.10
C LYS A 139 -18.66 -11.79 10.93
#